data_AF-A0A163CEG2-F1
#
_entry.id   AF-A0A163CEG2-F1
#
_cell.length_a   1.000
_cell.length_b   1.000
_cell.length_c   1.000
_cell.angle_alpha   90.00
_cell.angle_beta   90.00
_cell.angle_gamma   90.00
#
_symmetry.space_group_name_H-M   'P 1'
#
loop_
_entity.id
_entity.type
_entity.pdbx_description
1 polymer ?
#
loop_
_entity_poly.entity_id
_entity_poly.type
_entity_poly.pdbx_seq_one_letter_code
_entity_poly.pdbx_strand_id
1 'polypeptide(L)'
;MNDNKISTIKYRGREGWNAKSQLDLADNRVLQISTYKASNGSLRTSASVHTKVDGGLRHVFGYGTPGGDFSGNVAITKPARVTEKVVAEQHALVLDVVPELLVSIENHYAKHPPLDLSA
;
A
#
# COMPACT_ATOMS: atom_id res chain seq x y z
N MET A 1 -20.21 5.18 9.85
CA MET A 1 -19.07 4.66 9.07
C MET A 1 -18.45 5.87 8.41
N ASN A 2 -17.24 6.24 8.80
CA ASN A 2 -16.55 7.34 8.11
C ASN A 2 -16.19 6.82 6.73
N ASP A 3 -16.80 7.39 5.69
CA ASP A 3 -16.45 7.14 4.30
C ASP A 3 -15.06 7.74 4.06
N ASN A 4 -14.02 7.01 4.50
CA ASN A 4 -12.65 7.39 4.20
C ASN A 4 -12.48 7.29 2.68
N LYS A 5 -12.50 8.45 2.03
CA LYS A 5 -12.48 8.56 0.58
C LYS A 5 -11.14 8.07 0.06
N ILE A 6 -11.15 6.91 -0.59
CA ILE A 6 -9.98 6.42 -1.34
C ILE A 6 -9.84 7.28 -2.59
N SER A 7 -8.68 7.91 -2.76
CA SER A 7 -8.33 8.59 -4.00
C SER A 7 -7.34 7.75 -4.78
N THR A 8 -7.62 7.50 -6.05
CA THR A 8 -6.74 6.75 -6.94
C THR A 8 -6.14 7.67 -7.99
N ILE A 9 -4.82 7.66 -8.11
CA ILE A 9 -4.10 8.26 -9.23
C ILE A 9 -3.52 7.16 -10.13
N LYS A 10 -3.61 7.37 -11.44
CA LYS A 10 -2.93 6.55 -12.44
C LYS A 10 -1.89 7.40 -13.13
N TYR A 11 -0.71 6.86 -13.34
CA TYR A 11 0.39 7.58 -13.96
C TYR A 11 1.37 6.64 -14.66
N ARG A 12 2.10 7.18 -15.63
CA ARG A 12 3.14 6.44 -16.34
C ARG A 12 4.50 6.87 -15.83
N GLY A 13 5.22 5.94 -15.21
CA GLY A 13 6.60 6.10 -14.79
C GLY A 13 7.58 5.44 -15.77
N ARG A 14 8.87 5.43 -15.41
CA ARG A 14 9.95 4.81 -16.19
C ARG A 14 9.66 3.34 -16.54
N GLU A 15 9.14 2.58 -15.59
CA GLU A 15 8.88 1.15 -15.72
C GLU A 15 7.51 0.82 -16.35
N GLY A 16 6.71 1.83 -16.68
CA GLY A 16 5.40 1.68 -17.30
C GLY A 16 4.26 2.28 -16.49
N TRP A 17 3.05 1.72 -16.66
CA TRP A 17 1.84 2.19 -16.00
C TRP A 17 1.78 1.78 -14.52
N ASN A 18 1.29 2.68 -13.69
CA ASN A 18 1.12 2.51 -12.25
C ASN A 18 -0.25 3.03 -11.82
N ALA A 19 -0.78 2.46 -10.75
CA ALA A 19 -1.91 2.99 -10.01
C ALA A 19 -1.54 3.09 -8.54
N LYS A 20 -1.93 4.18 -7.89
CA LYS A 20 -1.71 4.41 -6.47
C LYS A 20 -2.99 4.91 -5.83
N SER A 21 -3.37 4.30 -4.72
CA SER A 21 -4.45 4.75 -3.87
C SER A 21 -3.94 5.07 -2.48
N GLN A 22 -4.53 6.08 -1.87
CA GLN A 22 -4.28 6.44 -0.47
C GLN A 22 -5.58 6.48 0.31
N LEU A 23 -5.51 5.97 1.53
CA LEU A 23 -6.58 5.91 2.50
C LEU A 23 -6.05 6.40 3.84
N ASP A 24 -6.65 7.45 4.38
CA ASP A 24 -6.29 7.94 5.70
C ASP A 24 -6.70 6.94 6.78
N LEU A 25 -5.81 6.73 7.75
CA LEU A 25 -6.01 5.92 8.94
C LEU A 25 -5.94 6.81 10.19
N ALA A 26 -6.19 6.23 11.36
CA ALA A 26 -5.92 6.89 12.63
C ALA A 26 -4.42 7.17 12.84
N ASP A 27 -4.08 7.94 13.88
CA ASP A 27 -2.71 8.21 14.33
C ASP A 27 -1.78 8.82 13.27
N ASN A 28 -2.31 9.74 12.45
CA ASN A 28 -1.59 10.35 11.34
C ASN A 28 -1.00 9.34 10.35
N ARG A 29 -1.61 8.15 10.21
CA ARG A 29 -1.16 7.15 9.24
C ARG A 29 -1.97 7.22 7.94
N VAL A 30 -1.37 6.71 6.89
CA VAL A 30 -2.01 6.51 5.60
C VAL A 30 -1.67 5.11 5.09
N LEU A 31 -2.69 4.39 4.64
CA LEU A 31 -2.52 3.19 3.85
C LEU A 31 -2.31 3.59 2.39
N GLN A 32 -1.15 3.22 1.84
CA GLN A 32 -0.85 3.38 0.43
C GLN A 32 -0.93 2.02 -0.27
N ILE A 33 -1.81 1.90 -1.27
CA ILE A 33 -1.91 0.74 -2.16
C ILE A 33 -1.30 1.12 -3.49
N SER A 34 -0.32 0.37 -3.97
CA SER A 34 0.38 0.66 -5.23
C SER A 34 0.36 -0.57 -6.13
N THR A 35 -0.12 -0.42 -7.35
CA THR A 35 -0.01 -1.41 -8.42
C THR A 35 1.04 -0.97 -9.44
N TYR A 36 2.05 -1.79 -9.68
CA TYR A 36 3.19 -1.48 -10.55
C TYR A 36 3.79 -2.74 -11.17
N LYS A 37 4.51 -2.57 -12.28
CA LYS A 37 5.32 -3.63 -12.88
C LYS A 37 6.61 -3.83 -12.07
N ALA A 38 6.81 -5.02 -11.53
CA ALA A 38 8.05 -5.40 -10.84
C ALA A 38 9.17 -5.72 -11.84
N SER A 39 10.42 -5.72 -11.37
CA SER A 39 11.62 -5.98 -12.19
C SER A 39 11.60 -7.36 -12.86
N ASN A 40 10.97 -8.35 -12.24
CA ASN A 40 10.77 -9.69 -12.81
C ASN A 40 9.64 -9.77 -13.85
N GLY A 41 9.07 -8.63 -14.25
CA GLY A 41 8.00 -8.52 -15.24
C GLY A 41 6.58 -8.76 -14.71
N SER A 42 6.42 -9.20 -13.46
CA SER A 42 5.09 -9.39 -12.85
C SER A 42 4.39 -8.07 -12.56
N LEU A 43 3.06 -8.06 -12.57
CA LEU A 43 2.24 -6.95 -12.10
C LEU A 43 1.94 -7.17 -10.62
N ARG A 44 2.55 -6.36 -9.76
CA ARG A 44 2.43 -6.46 -8.31
C ARG A 44 1.54 -5.34 -7.78
N THR A 45 0.65 -5.70 -6.86
CA THR A 45 -0.03 -4.75 -5.97
C THR A 45 0.46 -4.94 -4.55
N SER A 46 0.97 -3.88 -3.95
CA SER A 46 1.44 -3.86 -2.56
C SER A 46 0.65 -2.85 -1.73
N ALA A 47 0.42 -3.19 -0.47
CA ALA A 47 -0.14 -2.31 0.55
C ALA A 47 0.96 -2.00 1.57
N SER A 48 1.15 -0.73 1.90
CA SER A 48 2.02 -0.32 3.00
C SER A 48 1.44 0.86 3.76
N VAL A 49 1.61 0.83 5.08
CA VAL A 49 1.22 1.93 5.96
C VAL A 49 2.39 2.89 6.11
N HIS A 50 2.11 4.18 6.08
CA HIS A 50 3.08 5.24 6.28
C HIS A 50 2.57 6.19 7.34
N THR A 51 3.48 6.75 8.12
CA THR A 51 3.18 7.88 9.00
C THR A 51 3.33 9.18 8.20
N LYS A 52 2.35 10.07 8.29
CA LYS A 52 2.43 11.44 7.76
C LYS A 52 3.42 12.23 8.63
N VAL A 53 4.41 12.82 7.98
CA VAL A 53 5.42 13.68 8.61
C VAL A 53 5.48 14.99 7.85
N ASP A 54 6.09 16.03 8.45
CA ASP A 54 6.28 17.30 7.76
C ASP A 54 7.08 17.08 6.46
N GLY A 55 6.43 17.39 5.33
CA GLY A 55 7.02 17.25 4.01
C GLY A 55 6.83 15.89 3.31
N GLY A 56 6.12 14.91 3.90
CA GLY A 56 5.81 13.68 3.17
C GLY A 56 5.32 12.50 3.99
N LEU A 57 5.64 11.29 3.48
CA LEU A 57 5.26 10.01 4.06
C LEU A 57 6.51 9.26 4.50
N ARG A 58 6.50 8.77 5.74
CA ARG A 58 7.58 7.96 6.32
C ARG A 58 7.08 6.53 6.54
N HIS A 59 7.86 5.56 6.08
CA HIS A 59 7.65 4.13 6.37
C HIS A 59 8.80 3.61 7.22
N VAL A 60 8.49 3.03 8.38
CA VAL A 60 9.49 2.42 9.26
C VAL A 60 9.62 0.94 8.95
N PHE A 61 10.80 0.50 8.48
CA PHE A 61 11.06 -0.92 8.27
C PHE A 61 11.50 -1.60 9.58
N GLY A 62 10.96 -2.79 9.87
CA GLY A 62 11.31 -3.57 11.06
C GLY A 62 12.67 -4.27 11.02
N TYR A 63 13.33 -4.36 9.86
CA TYR A 63 14.66 -4.98 9.66
C TYR A 63 14.92 -6.30 10.44
N GLY A 64 13.92 -7.20 10.51
CA GLY A 64 14.05 -8.49 11.20
C GLY A 64 13.84 -8.45 12.72
N THR A 65 13.50 -7.29 13.28
CA THR A 65 13.03 -7.14 14.65
C THR A 65 11.50 -7.02 14.69
N PRO A 66 10.83 -7.42 15.81
CA PRO A 66 9.43 -7.13 16.02
C PRO A 66 9.22 -5.60 16.05
N GLY A 67 8.59 -5.05 15.02
CA GLY A 67 8.39 -3.61 14.88
C GLY A 67 8.29 -3.17 13.42
N GLY A 68 7.99 -1.89 13.22
CA GLY A 68 7.85 -1.28 11.90
C GLY A 68 6.42 -1.26 11.36
N ASP A 69 6.25 -0.49 10.29
CA ASP A 69 4.98 -0.27 9.64
C ASP A 69 4.57 -1.49 8.80
N PHE A 70 3.25 -1.73 8.75
CA PHE A 70 2.70 -2.80 7.93
C PHE A 70 3.12 -2.63 6.47
N SER A 71 3.61 -3.71 5.86
CA SER A 71 3.82 -3.80 4.42
C SER A 71 3.58 -5.22 3.92
N GLY A 72 2.91 -5.35 2.79
CA GLY A 72 2.55 -6.66 2.23
C GLY A 72 2.23 -6.61 0.75
N ASN A 73 2.37 -7.77 0.09
CA ASN A 73 1.89 -7.95 -1.27
C ASN A 73 0.47 -8.47 -1.22
N VAL A 74 -0.44 -7.79 -1.92
CA VAL A 74 -1.86 -8.14 -1.94
C VAL A 74 -2.19 -8.97 -3.18
N ALA A 75 -1.57 -8.65 -4.32
CA ALA A 75 -1.74 -9.39 -5.56
C ALA A 75 -0.46 -9.42 -6.38
N ILE A 76 -0.18 -10.55 -7.03
CA ILE A 76 0.90 -10.70 -8.00
C ILE A 76 0.36 -11.51 -9.18
N THR A 77 0.33 -10.90 -10.36
CA THR A 77 -0.06 -11.57 -11.61
C THR A 77 1.05 -11.46 -12.66
N LYS A 78 0.98 -12.26 -13.72
CA LYS A 78 1.94 -12.25 -14.83
C LYS A 78 1.22 -12.05 -16.17
N PRO A 79 0.66 -10.86 -16.43
CA PRO A 79 0.03 -10.59 -17.71
C PRO A 79 1.08 -10.57 -18.82
N ALA A 80 0.72 -10.99 -20.04
CA ALA A 80 1.62 -10.96 -21.18
C ALA A 80 2.13 -9.54 -21.50
N ARG A 81 1.32 -8.51 -21.21
CA ARG A 81 1.68 -7.09 -21.29
C ARG A 81 1.05 -6.31 -20.15
N VAL A 82 1.80 -5.36 -19.57
CA VAL A 82 1.30 -4.44 -18.53
C VAL A 82 0.85 -3.15 -19.20
N THR A 83 -0.44 -3.04 -19.51
CA THR A 83 -1.09 -1.83 -20.04
C THR A 83 -1.78 -1.05 -18.92
N GLU A 84 -2.18 0.20 -19.17
CA GLU A 84 -2.94 1.01 -18.20
C GLU A 84 -4.21 0.28 -17.72
N LYS A 85 -4.93 -0.36 -18.66
CA LYS A 85 -6.15 -1.10 -18.37
C LYS A 85 -5.90 -2.25 -17.41
N VAL A 86 -4.89 -3.08 -17.66
CA VAL A 86 -4.56 -4.23 -16.79
C VAL A 86 -4.13 -3.75 -15.40
N VAL A 87 -3.37 -2.66 -15.32
CA VAL A 87 -3.00 -2.03 -14.04
C VAL A 87 -4.25 -1.56 -13.30
N ALA A 88 -5.17 -0.87 -13.97
CA ALA A 88 -6.40 -0.35 -13.38
C ALA A 88 -7.33 -1.48 -12.89
N GLU A 89 -7.50 -2.54 -13.68
CA GLU A 89 -8.33 -3.70 -13.32
C GLU A 89 -7.79 -4.41 -12.08
N GLN A 90 -6.49 -4.75 -12.05
CA GLN A 90 -5.91 -5.38 -10.87
C GLN A 90 -5.97 -4.44 -9.65
N HIS A 91 -5.77 -3.13 -9.85
CA HIS A 91 -5.86 -2.17 -8.75
C HIS A 91 -7.28 -2.09 -8.18
N ALA A 92 -8.31 -2.02 -9.04
CA ALA A 92 -9.71 -1.99 -8.61
C ALA A 92 -10.10 -3.24 -7.82
N LEU A 93 -9.71 -4.43 -8.29
CA LEU A 93 -9.96 -5.69 -7.56
C LEU A 93 -9.32 -5.69 -6.15
N VAL A 94 -8.16 -5.06 -6.00
CA VAL A 94 -7.51 -4.94 -4.68
C VAL A 94 -8.20 -3.90 -3.80
N LEU A 95 -8.85 -2.88 -4.38
CA LEU A 95 -9.63 -1.93 -3.59
C LEU A 95 -10.87 -2.58 -2.96
N ASP A 96 -11.45 -3.59 -3.60
CA ASP A 96 -12.59 -4.33 -3.06
C ASP A 96 -12.25 -5.11 -1.77
N VAL A 97 -10.98 -5.49 -1.58
CA VAL A 97 -10.50 -6.21 -0.39
C VAL A 97 -9.87 -5.28 0.67
N VAL A 98 -10.01 -3.96 0.52
CA VAL A 98 -9.52 -2.99 1.53
C VAL A 98 -10.03 -3.28 2.95
N PRO A 99 -11.31 -3.65 3.18
CA PRO A 99 -11.77 -3.99 4.53
C PRO A 99 -10.96 -5.12 5.17
N GLU A 100 -10.56 -6.14 4.41
CA GLU A 100 -9.73 -7.25 4.91
C GLU A 100 -8.28 -6.81 5.19
N LEU A 101 -7.76 -5.88 4.38
CA LEU A 101 -6.46 -5.26 4.62
C LEU A 101 -6.45 -4.44 5.91
N LEU A 102 -7.53 -3.71 6.21
CA LEU A 102 -7.64 -2.94 7.46
C LEU A 102 -7.59 -3.86 8.69
N VAL A 103 -8.32 -4.98 8.67
CA VAL A 103 -8.24 -5.99 9.74
C VAL A 103 -6.82 -6.57 9.86
N SER A 104 -6.14 -6.80 8.74
CA SER A 104 -4.75 -7.28 8.75
C SER A 104 -3.77 -6.25 9.34
N ILE A 105 -3.99 -4.96 9.06
CA ILE A 105 -3.21 -3.85 9.60
C ILE A 105 -3.42 -3.71 11.12
N GLU A 106 -4.67 -3.78 11.58
CA GLU A 106 -5.00 -3.77 13.01
C GLU A 106 -4.31 -4.93 13.75
N ASN A 107 -4.40 -6.14 13.20
CA ASN A 107 -3.73 -7.32 13.74
C ASN A 107 -2.20 -7.17 13.77
N HIS A 108 -1.61 -6.51 12.76
CA HIS A 108 -0.17 -6.23 12.73
C HIS A 108 0.22 -5.30 13.88
N TYR A 109 -0.46 -4.17 14.03
CA TYR A 109 -0.12 -3.20 15.08
C TYR A 109 -0.50 -3.67 16.50
N ALA A 110 -1.46 -4.58 16.63
CA ALA A 110 -1.75 -5.25 17.91
C ALA A 110 -0.60 -6.17 18.37
N LYS A 111 0.11 -6.81 17.43
CA LYS A 111 1.26 -7.68 17.71
C LYS A 111 2.58 -6.91 17.77
N HIS A 112 2.69 -5.86 16.97
CA HIS A 112 3.87 -5.04 16.81
C HIS A 112 3.47 -3.58 16.94
N PRO A 113 3.32 -3.07 18.18
CA PRO A 113 3.04 -1.67 18.40
C PRO A 113 4.05 -0.80 17.64
N PRO A 114 3.62 0.36 17.13
CA PRO A 114 4.51 1.28 16.44
C PRO A 114 5.72 1.58 17.32
N LEU A 115 6.91 1.53 16.74
CA LEU A 115 8.11 1.97 17.45
C LEU A 115 7.95 3.46 17.73
N ASP A 116 7.91 3.82 19.01
CA ASP A 116 8.00 5.20 19.42
C ASP A 116 9.43 5.69 19.15
N LEU A 117 9.58 6.40 18.03
CA LEU A 117 10.84 7.02 17.63
C LEU A 117 10.91 8.49 18.06
N SER A 118 10.12 8.91 19.06
CA SER A 118 10.29 10.21 19.71
C SER A 118 11.42 10.15 20.75
N ALA A 119 12.66 10.12 20.26
CA ALA A 119 13.87 10.34 21.06
C ALA A 119 14.79 11.32 20.34
#